data_AF-A0A5Q4GS52-F1
#
_entry.id   AF-A0A5Q4GS52-F1
#
_cell.length_a   1.000
_cell.length_b   1.000
_cell.length_c   1.000
_cell.angle_alpha   90.00
_cell.angle_beta   90.00
_cell.angle_gamma   90.00
#
_symmetry.space_group_name_H-M   'P 1'
#
loop_
_entity.id
_entity.type
_entity.pdbx_description
1 polymer ?
#
loop_
_entity_poly.entity_id
_entity_poly.type
_entity_poly.pdbx_seq_one_letter_code
_entity_poly.pdbx_strand_id
1 'polypeptide(L)'
;GETDEGRENAMTELTLILDEQTVDRAMRAANRRDSDLDGLVRRYVEQLAAEEESRSSALAELERSFRELRRPMGGADWTTREELHER
;
A
#
# COMPACT_ATOMS: atom_id res chain seq x y z
N GLY A 1 -7.04 -18.59 -29.06
CA GLY A 1 -6.35 -19.13 -27.88
C GLY A 1 -7.15 -18.67 -26.70
N GLU A 2 -7.66 -19.64 -25.94
CA GLU A 2 -8.65 -19.52 -24.88
C GLU A 2 -8.57 -18.25 -24.02
N THR A 3 -9.76 -17.73 -23.72
CA THR A 3 -10.07 -16.69 -22.75
C THR A 3 -9.56 -17.06 -21.35
N ASP A 4 -8.86 -16.14 -20.70
CA ASP A 4 -8.59 -16.13 -19.24
C ASP A 4 -9.92 -15.80 -18.52
N GLU A 5 -10.93 -16.65 -18.70
CA GLU A 5 -12.19 -16.58 -17.99
C GLU A 5 -12.03 -17.31 -16.65
N GLY A 6 -11.94 -16.51 -15.59
CA GLY A 6 -12.24 -16.96 -14.24
C GLY A 6 -11.19 -17.86 -13.61
N ARG A 7 -10.08 -17.27 -13.15
CA ARG A 7 -9.52 -17.75 -11.87
C ARG A 7 -10.59 -17.50 -10.82
N GLU A 8 -11.39 -18.53 -10.54
CA GLU A 8 -12.06 -18.66 -9.24
C GLU A 8 -11.03 -18.24 -8.20
N ASN A 9 -11.35 -17.23 -7.40
CA ASN A 9 -10.43 -16.68 -6.42
C ASN A 9 -10.16 -17.81 -5.42
N ALA A 10 -9.04 -18.53 -5.60
CA ALA A 10 -8.79 -19.77 -4.89
C ALA A 10 -8.67 -19.45 -3.40
N MET A 11 -9.71 -19.78 -2.63
CA MET A 11 -9.69 -19.59 -1.19
C MET A 11 -8.59 -20.48 -0.59
N THR A 12 -7.70 -19.86 0.17
CA THR A 12 -6.59 -20.53 0.85
C THR A 12 -6.84 -20.47 2.36
N GLU A 13 -6.66 -21.60 3.05
CA GLU A 13 -6.81 -21.67 4.50
C GLU A 13 -5.59 -21.06 5.22
N LEU A 14 -5.85 -20.26 6.25
CA LEU A 14 -4.83 -19.68 7.12
C LEU A 14 -5.08 -20.14 8.56
N THR A 15 -4.10 -20.81 9.17
CA THR A 15 -4.11 -21.15 10.60
C THR A 15 -3.22 -20.19 11.37
N LEU A 16 -3.76 -19.59 12.44
CA LEU A 16 -3.06 -18.66 13.32
C LEU A 16 -2.98 -19.23 14.74
N ILE A 17 -1.80 -19.14 15.36
CA ILE A 17 -1.60 -19.47 16.77
C ILE A 17 -1.50 -18.17 17.55
N LEU A 18 -2.46 -17.94 18.44
CA LEU A 18 -2.57 -16.74 19.26
C LEU A 18 -2.77 -17.14 20.72
N ASP A 19 -2.35 -16.28 21.65
CA ASP A 19 -2.68 -16.47 23.05
C ASP A 19 -4.18 -16.23 23.31
N GLU A 20 -4.71 -16.87 24.35
CA GLU A 20 -6.13 -16.84 24.70
C GLU A 20 -6.64 -15.40 24.95
N GLN A 21 -5.82 -14.54 25.56
CA GLN A 21 -6.20 -13.16 25.83
C GLN A 21 -6.36 -12.36 24.54
N THR A 22 -5.52 -12.61 23.54
CA THR A 22 -5.62 -12.00 22.21
C THR A 22 -6.89 -12.47 21.49
N VAL A 23 -7.21 -13.76 21.51
CA VAL A 23 -8.44 -14.31 20.91
C VAL A 23 -9.67 -13.66 21.53
N ASP A 24 -9.75 -13.57 22.85
CA ASP A 24 -10.89 -13.02 23.56
C ASP A 24 -11.07 -11.51 23.30
N ARG A 25 -9.98 -10.74 23.21
CA ARG A 25 -10.04 -9.32 22.79
C ARG A 25 -10.52 -9.18 21.34
N ALA A 26 -10.04 -10.03 20.44
CA ALA A 26 -10.42 -10.02 19.03
C ALA A 26 -11.90 -10.38 18.83
N MET A 27 -12.40 -11.41 19.53
CA MET A 27 -13.83 -11.77 19.52
C MET A 27 -14.70 -10.64 20.04
N ARG A 28 -14.31 -9.97 21.13
CA ARG A 28 -15.02 -8.78 21.64
C ARG A 28 -15.02 -7.62 20.63
N ALA A 29 -13.93 -7.44 19.88
CA ALA A 29 -13.87 -6.45 18.82
C ALA A 29 -14.75 -6.82 17.62
N ALA A 30 -14.83 -8.09 17.25
CA ALA A 30 -15.69 -8.62 16.20
C ALA A 30 -17.17 -8.43 16.54
N ASN A 31 -17.58 -8.84 17.75
CA ASN A 31 -18.95 -8.66 18.25
C ASN A 31 -19.40 -7.20 18.27
N ARG A 32 -18.52 -6.26 18.65
CA ARG A 32 -18.83 -4.82 18.62
C ARG A 32 -19.07 -4.26 17.21
N ARG A 33 -18.67 -5.00 16.16
CA ARG A 33 -18.77 -4.60 14.76
C ARG A 33 -19.78 -5.47 14.00
N ASP A 34 -20.62 -6.21 14.71
CA ASP A 34 -21.57 -7.19 14.15
C ASP A 34 -20.89 -8.12 13.12
N SER A 35 -19.69 -8.59 13.46
CA SER A 35 -18.84 -9.44 12.61
C SER A 35 -18.32 -10.62 13.41
N ASP A 36 -17.89 -11.68 12.73
CA ASP A 36 -17.11 -12.76 13.32
C ASP A 36 -15.59 -12.50 13.20
N LEU A 37 -14.80 -13.37 13.85
CA LEU A 37 -13.34 -13.26 13.90
C LEU A 37 -12.70 -13.45 12.51
N ASP A 38 -13.22 -14.38 11.71
CA ASP A 38 -12.71 -14.66 10.36
C ASP A 38 -12.92 -13.44 9.45
N GLY A 39 -14.12 -12.86 9.48
CA GLY A 39 -14.46 -11.64 8.76
C GLY A 39 -13.63 -10.43 9.20
N LEU A 40 -13.22 -10.35 10.47
CA LEU A 40 -12.34 -9.31 10.97
C LEU A 40 -10.90 -9.50 10.47
N VAL A 41 -10.38 -10.72 10.53
CA VAL A 41 -9.04 -11.07 10.02
C VAL A 41 -8.97 -10.85 8.51
N ARG A 42 -9.96 -11.33 7.76
CA ARG A 42 -10.05 -11.11 6.31
C ARG A 42 -10.01 -9.64 5.96
N ARG A 43 -10.89 -8.81 6.57
CA ARG A 43 -10.90 -7.37 6.31
C ARG A 43 -9.58 -6.69 6.65
N TYR A 44 -8.93 -7.10 7.74
CA TYR A 44 -7.64 -6.54 8.12
C TYR A 44 -6.54 -6.90 7.12
N VAL A 45 -6.50 -8.14 6.64
CA VAL A 45 -5.54 -8.59 5.62
C VAL A 45 -5.79 -7.89 4.28
N GLU A 46 -7.05 -7.75 3.87
CA GLU A 46 -7.44 -7.00 2.66
C GLU A 46 -7.01 -5.53 2.75
N GLN A 47 -7.27 -4.89 3.89
CA GLN A 47 -6.86 -3.51 4.13
C GLN A 47 -5.34 -3.37 4.05
N LEU A 48 -4.59 -4.26 4.71
CA LEU A 48 -3.13 -4.23 4.71
C LEU A 48 -2.56 -4.40 3.29
N ALA A 49 -3.14 -5.31 2.50
CA ALA A 49 -2.74 -5.51 1.10
C ALA A 49 -3.01 -4.26 0.26
N ALA A 50 -4.19 -3.64 0.43
CA ALA A 50 -4.56 -2.42 -0.28
C ALA A 50 -3.66 -1.22 0.10
N GLU A 51 -3.26 -1.11 1.37
CA GLU A 51 -2.33 -0.08 1.83
C GLU A 51 -0.94 -0.23 1.20
N GLU A 52 -0.40 -1.45 1.13
CA GLU A 52 0.90 -1.72 0.52
C GLU A 52 0.88 -1.54 -1.01
N GLU A 53 -0.21 -1.93 -1.68
CA GLU A 53 -0.40 -1.65 -3.11
C GLU A 53 -0.49 -0.14 -3.36
N SER A 54 -1.27 0.58 -2.55
CA SER A 54 -1.39 2.04 -2.63
C SER A 54 -0.06 2.74 -2.40
N ARG A 55 0.73 2.28 -1.42
CA ARG A 55 2.07 2.80 -1.14
C ARG A 55 3.04 2.53 -2.29
N SER A 56 2.99 1.33 -2.86
CA SER A 56 3.81 0.96 -4.01
C SER A 56 3.43 1.77 -5.26
N SER A 57 2.13 1.99 -5.48
CA SER A 57 1.62 2.84 -6.55
C SER A 57 2.05 4.29 -6.37
N ALA A 58 1.91 4.86 -5.16
CA ALA A 58 2.32 6.22 -4.86
C ALA A 58 3.83 6.43 -5.07
N LEU A 59 4.66 5.45 -4.68
CA LEU A 59 6.10 5.46 -4.96
C LEU A 59 6.38 5.38 -6.47
N ALA A 60 5.69 4.51 -7.20
CA ALA A 60 5.84 4.38 -8.65
C ALA A 60 5.40 5.64 -9.41
N GLU A 61 4.31 6.30 -8.99
CA GLU A 61 3.85 7.58 -9.53
C GLU A 61 4.81 8.71 -9.21
N LEU A 62 5.38 8.73 -8.00
CA LEU A 62 6.40 9.68 -7.62
C LEU A 62 7.68 9.51 -8.45
N GLU A 63 8.15 8.27 -8.64
CA GLU A 63 9.30 7.97 -9.51
C GLU A 63 9.04 8.32 -10.97
N ARG A 64 7.82 8.07 -11.46
CA ARG A 64 7.40 8.46 -12.81
C ARG A 64 7.41 9.97 -12.96
N SER A 65 6.86 10.69 -11.99
CA SER A 65 6.86 12.15 -11.93
C SER A 65 8.29 12.69 -11.91
N PHE A 66 9.19 12.12 -11.10
CA PHE A 66 10.60 12.50 -11.11
C PHE A 66 11.28 12.23 -12.46
N ARG A 67 10.93 11.16 -13.16
CA ARG A 67 11.49 10.84 -14.49
C ARG A 67 10.98 11.79 -15.57
N GLU A 68 9.70 12.16 -15.52
CA GLU A 68 9.07 13.10 -16.45
C GLU A 68 9.52 14.54 -16.20
N LEU A 69 9.69 14.93 -14.94
CA LEU A 69 10.15 16.24 -14.51
C LEU A 69 11.68 16.39 -14.59
N ARG A 70 12.44 15.29 -14.69
CA ARG A 70 13.90 15.27 -14.99
C ARG A 70 14.25 15.70 -16.42
N ARG A 71 13.35 16.40 -17.12
CA ARG A 71 13.75 17.24 -18.25
C ARG A 71 14.75 18.27 -17.72
N PRO A 72 15.83 18.61 -18.45
CA PRO A 72 16.69 19.72 -18.06
C PRO A 72 15.84 20.99 -18.02
N MET A 73 15.40 21.39 -16.82
CA MET A 73 14.66 22.63 -16.59
C MET A 73 15.64 23.81 -16.58
N GLY A 74 16.34 24.02 -17.68
CA GLY A 74 17.24 25.16 -17.83
C GLY A 74 18.16 25.02 -19.04
N GLY A 75 17.96 25.87 -20.04
CA GLY A 75 19.02 26.32 -20.95
C GLY A 75 19.91 27.38 -20.28
N ALA A 76 20.14 27.26 -18.97
CA ALA A 76 21.04 28.09 -18.21
C ALA A 76 21.71 27.19 -17.18
N ASP A 77 23.02 26.95 -17.38
CA ASP A 77 23.89 26.43 -16.34
C ASP A 77 23.72 27.35 -15.13
N TRP A 78 23.29 26.80 -14.00
CA TRP A 78 23.28 27.55 -12.77
C TRP A 78 24.72 28.01 -12.51
N THR A 79 25.00 29.28 -12.73
CA THR A 79 26.28 29.82 -12.29
C THR A 79 26.36 29.67 -10.78
N THR A 80 27.57 29.36 -10.33
CA THR A 80 27.93 28.95 -8.98
C THR A 80 27.29 29.79 -7.88
N ARG A 81 27.10 29.16 -6.71
CA ARG A 81 26.56 29.74 -5.45
C ARG A 81 27.15 31.10 -5.05
N GLU A 82 28.33 31.43 -5.57
CA GLU A 82 29.03 32.69 -5.37
C GLU A 82 28.34 33.88 -6.07
N GLU A 83 27.62 33.68 -7.17
CA GLU A 83 26.94 34.76 -7.92
C GLU A 83 25.57 35.18 -7.33
N LEU A 84 25.04 34.43 -6.36
CA LEU A 84 23.73 34.72 -5.76
C LEU A 84 23.78 35.83 -4.69
N HIS A 85 24.97 36.36 -4.38
CA HIS A 85 25.24 37.27 -3.28
C HIS A 85 25.90 38.60 -3.69
N GLU A 86 25.63 39.10 -4.89
CA GLU A 86 25.86 40.51 -5.21
C GLU A 86 24.53 41.21 -5.47
N ARG A 87 24.16 42.10 -4.54
CA ARG A 87 23.14 43.13 -4.72
C ARG A 87 23.76 44.47 -4.38
#